data_AF-A0AAD9BJT1-F1
#
_entry.id   AF-A0AAD9BJT1-F1
#
_cell.length_a   1.000
_cell.length_b   1.000
_cell.length_c   1.000
_cell.angle_alpha   90.00
_cell.angle_beta   90.00
_cell.angle_gamma   90.00
#
_symmetry.space_group_name_H-M   'P 1'
#
loop_
_entity.id
_entity.type
_entity.pdbx_description
1 polymer ?
#
loop_
_entity_poly.entity_id
_entity_poly.type
_entity_poly.pdbx_seq_one_letter_code
_entity_poly.pdbx_strand_id
1 'polypeptide(L)'
;MENIDEYIWQRRIHHGVRQQKGTVPFPESVKVGLDFNAALERKEKLDPGLLTNAVLLELCAFAKTVTQSKMYFLLEMLDFNFDLGVDLDNDQQYYEYARRADSKIKDQIRNKTHQRNKDKFSLPDISFLVKITANEHPGRYYPKRNKMVDTSVLTDGSRKTAEPQKTEISEDTSMVKIPGGLRVKARSYPYCEDLGVSLFVRPEDAPKDKLDPNPLTNGVMLELLDFFASSLRNAKQDSSRLD
;
A
#
# COMPACT_ATOMS: atom_id res chain seq x y z
N MET A 1 1.30 -2.64 20.15
CA MET A 1 0.09 -2.79 19.33
C MET A 1 0.39 -2.03 18.06
N GLU A 2 0.57 -2.73 16.93
CA GLU A 2 1.08 -2.13 15.68
C GLU A 2 0.16 -1.03 15.16
N ASN A 3 0.76 0.08 14.72
CA ASN A 3 0.04 1.21 14.17
C ASN A 3 -0.38 0.88 12.72
N ILE A 4 -1.68 0.89 12.45
CA ILE A 4 -2.26 0.63 11.12
C ILE A 4 -1.69 1.60 10.07
N ASP A 5 -1.49 2.86 10.46
CA ASP A 5 -0.93 3.87 9.58
C ASP A 5 0.53 3.57 9.26
N GLU A 6 1.28 3.03 10.22
CA GLU A 6 2.67 2.58 10.01
C GLU A 6 2.73 1.40 9.04
N TYR A 7 1.83 0.42 9.18
CA TYR A 7 1.73 -0.69 8.22
C TYR A 7 1.42 -0.19 6.80
N ILE A 8 0.41 0.68 6.65
CA ILE A 8 0.05 1.24 5.34
C ILE A 8 1.22 2.05 4.76
N TRP A 9 1.93 2.81 5.60
CA TRP A 9 3.13 3.55 5.21
C TRP A 9 4.23 2.62 4.69
N GLN A 10 4.61 1.60 5.45
CA GLN A 10 5.63 0.62 5.05
C GLN A 10 5.27 -0.05 3.73
N ARG A 11 4.00 -0.42 3.53
CA ARG A 11 3.52 -1.02 2.27
C ARG A 11 3.58 -0.06 1.08
N ARG A 12 3.26 1.23 1.28
CA ARG A 12 3.42 2.26 0.25
C ARG A 12 4.86 2.42 -0.20
N ILE A 13 5.78 2.45 0.76
CA ILE A 13 7.21 2.53 0.49
C ILE A 13 7.65 1.30 -0.28
N HIS A 14 7.38 0.11 0.25
CA HIS A 14 7.73 -1.16 -0.37
C HIS A 14 7.28 -1.24 -1.83
N HIS A 15 5.99 -0.96 -2.10
CA HIS A 15 5.45 -1.02 -3.45
C HIS A 15 5.86 0.17 -4.33
N GLY A 16 6.23 1.31 -3.74
CA GLY A 16 6.69 2.50 -4.44
C GLY A 16 8.11 2.31 -4.99
N VAL A 17 9.02 1.77 -4.18
CA VAL A 17 10.44 1.65 -4.56
C VAL A 17 10.79 0.34 -5.25
N ARG A 18 9.84 -0.60 -5.39
CA ARG A 18 10.05 -1.91 -6.03
C ARG A 18 10.59 -1.87 -7.46
N GLN A 19 10.60 -0.71 -8.11
CA GLN A 19 11.11 -0.52 -9.49
C GLN A 19 12.38 0.35 -9.55
N GLN A 20 12.89 0.78 -8.39
CA GLN A 20 14.13 1.55 -8.34
C GLN A 20 15.32 0.67 -8.65
N LYS A 21 16.35 1.28 -9.24
CA LYS A 21 17.62 0.62 -9.49
C LYS A 21 18.52 0.78 -8.28
N GLY A 22 19.33 -0.25 -8.01
CA GLY A 22 20.27 -0.24 -6.88
C GLY A 22 19.67 -0.78 -5.58
N THR A 23 20.52 -0.98 -4.59
CA THR A 23 20.11 -1.55 -3.29
C THR A 23 19.52 -0.49 -2.35
N VAL A 24 19.97 0.76 -2.47
CA VAL A 24 19.50 1.87 -1.64
C VAL A 24 18.54 2.75 -2.44
N PRO A 25 17.28 2.89 -2.00
CA PRO A 25 16.34 3.82 -2.62
C PRO A 25 16.68 5.27 -2.24
N PHE A 26 16.59 6.19 -3.22
CA PHE A 26 16.85 7.63 -3.03
C PHE A 26 18.16 7.94 -2.27
N PRO A 27 19.32 7.51 -2.80
CA PRO A 27 20.59 7.56 -2.08
C PRO A 27 21.00 8.96 -1.60
N GLU A 28 20.73 10.03 -2.36
CA GLU A 28 21.12 11.38 -1.94
C GLU A 28 20.26 11.89 -0.78
N SER A 29 18.97 11.56 -0.79
CA SER A 29 18.00 11.87 0.27
C SER A 29 18.34 11.10 1.54
N VAL A 30 18.65 9.81 1.43
CA VAL A 30 19.09 8.97 2.55
C VAL A 30 20.39 9.52 3.15
N LYS A 31 21.35 9.92 2.30
CA LYS A 31 22.64 10.46 2.73
C LYS A 31 22.53 11.74 3.57
N VAL A 32 21.55 12.60 3.28
CA VAL A 32 21.30 13.83 4.07
C VAL A 32 20.34 13.62 5.24
N GLY A 33 19.88 12.39 5.48
CA GLY A 33 18.93 12.07 6.54
C GLY A 33 17.52 12.61 6.28
N LEU A 34 17.13 12.71 5.00
CA LEU A 34 15.78 13.13 4.64
C LEU A 34 14.79 12.00 4.90
N ASP A 35 13.92 12.23 5.88
CA ASP A 35 12.76 11.37 6.11
C ASP A 35 11.61 11.77 5.17
N PHE A 36 11.06 10.79 4.46
CA PHE A 36 9.95 10.97 3.54
C PHE A 36 8.58 10.89 4.22
N ASN A 37 8.52 10.41 5.46
CA ASN A 37 7.32 10.41 6.27
C ASN A 37 7.08 11.81 6.86
N ALA A 38 6.28 12.62 6.16
CA ALA A 38 5.93 13.96 6.62
C ALA A 38 5.09 13.98 7.91
N ALA A 39 4.49 12.84 8.30
CA ALA A 39 3.77 12.71 9.57
C ALA A 39 4.72 12.44 10.76
N LEU A 40 5.99 12.13 10.49
CA LEU A 40 6.99 12.01 11.55
C LEU A 40 7.41 13.40 12.02
N GLU A 41 7.08 13.72 13.27
CA GLU A 41 7.57 14.94 13.90
C GLU A 41 9.09 14.84 14.09
N ARG A 42 9.81 15.81 13.52
CA ARG A 42 11.24 15.95 13.74
C ARG A 42 11.52 16.99 14.81
N LYS A 43 12.35 16.60 15.79
CA LYS A 43 12.85 17.51 16.83
C LYS A 43 13.63 18.69 16.22
N GLU A 44 14.37 18.43 15.14
CA GLU A 44 15.19 19.42 14.45
C GLU A 44 14.93 19.39 12.94
N LYS A 45 14.89 20.58 12.33
CA LYS A 45 14.79 20.73 10.87
C LYS A 45 16.15 20.48 10.23
N LEU A 46 16.16 19.85 9.05
CA LEU A 46 17.38 19.74 8.25
C LEU A 46 17.85 21.12 7.80
N ASP A 47 19.17 21.28 7.71
CA ASP A 47 19.78 22.47 7.11
C ASP A 47 19.28 22.64 5.66
N PRO A 48 18.66 23.79 5.32
CA PRO A 48 18.24 24.09 3.95
C PRO A 48 19.36 23.96 2.91
N GLY A 49 20.63 24.14 3.31
CA GLY A 49 21.79 23.95 2.44
C GLY A 49 21.97 22.53 1.90
N LEU A 50 21.35 21.53 2.52
CA LEU A 50 21.36 20.13 2.08
C LEU A 50 20.39 19.84 0.92
N LEU A 51 19.50 20.79 0.59
CA LEU A 51 18.50 20.65 -0.47
C LEU A 51 19.11 20.85 -1.86
N THR A 52 19.93 19.90 -2.29
CA THR A 52 20.52 19.92 -3.63
C THR A 52 19.49 19.58 -4.72
N ASN A 53 19.81 19.89 -5.98
CA ASN A 53 18.99 19.49 -7.13
C ASN A 53 18.76 17.97 -7.18
N ALA A 54 19.74 17.17 -6.75
CA ALA A 54 19.62 15.72 -6.71
C ALA A 54 18.58 15.28 -5.67
N VAL A 55 18.61 15.86 -4.47
CA VAL A 55 17.61 15.62 -3.41
C VAL A 55 16.22 16.02 -3.87
N LEU A 56 16.07 17.16 -4.56
CA LEU A 56 14.78 17.59 -5.12
C LEU A 56 14.22 16.63 -6.19
N LEU A 57 15.09 16.12 -7.07
CA LEU A 57 14.70 15.12 -8.08
C LEU A 57 14.24 13.82 -7.43
N GLU A 58 14.94 13.38 -6.40
CA GLU A 58 14.56 12.21 -5.61
C GLU A 58 13.24 12.41 -4.87
N LEU A 59 12.98 13.61 -4.32
CA LEU A 59 11.70 13.96 -3.71
C LEU A 59 10.54 13.89 -4.72
N CYS A 60 10.76 14.40 -5.93
CA CYS A 60 9.79 14.31 -7.02
C CYS A 60 9.57 12.86 -7.46
N ALA A 61 10.64 12.07 -7.53
CA ALA A 61 10.56 10.65 -7.84
C ALA A 61 9.79 9.90 -6.75
N PHE A 62 10.06 10.20 -5.47
CA PHE A 62 9.35 9.65 -4.34
C PHE A 62 7.84 9.89 -4.42
N ALA A 63 7.41 11.14 -4.63
CA ALA A 63 6.00 11.48 -4.77
C ALA A 63 5.29 10.68 -5.89
N LYS A 64 5.99 10.48 -7.02
CA LYS A 64 5.49 9.62 -8.12
C LYS A 64 5.37 8.16 -7.70
N THR A 65 6.38 7.63 -7.01
CA THR A 65 6.38 6.22 -6.57
C THR A 65 5.27 5.91 -5.57
N VAL A 66 5.04 6.77 -4.58
CA VAL A 66 3.94 6.58 -3.59
C VAL A 66 2.59 6.58 -4.29
N THR A 67 2.41 7.40 -5.33
CA THR A 67 1.16 7.41 -6.12
C THR A 67 0.95 6.10 -6.89
N GLN A 68 2.03 5.53 -7.44
CA GLN A 68 1.98 4.27 -8.20
C GLN A 68 1.85 3.02 -7.30
N SER A 69 2.32 3.10 -6.06
CA SER A 69 2.30 1.99 -5.09
C SER A 69 0.91 1.37 -4.89
N LYS A 70 -0.14 2.20 -4.96
CA LYS A 70 -1.55 1.82 -4.80
C LYS A 70 -1.94 0.62 -5.65
N MET A 71 -1.50 0.60 -6.90
CA MET A 71 -1.86 -0.45 -7.86
C MET A 71 -1.30 -1.81 -7.43
N TYR A 72 -0.06 -1.84 -6.94
CA TYR A 72 0.61 -3.07 -6.55
C TYR A 72 0.21 -3.55 -5.16
N PHE A 73 -0.03 -2.61 -4.23
CA PHE A 73 -0.55 -2.94 -2.92
C PHE A 73 -1.96 -3.55 -2.98
N LEU A 74 -2.81 -3.01 -3.86
CA LEU A 74 -4.14 -3.59 -4.05
C LEU A 74 -4.08 -5.01 -4.63
N LEU A 75 -3.18 -5.26 -5.58
CA LEU A 75 -2.98 -6.61 -6.11
C LEU A 75 -2.46 -7.57 -5.04
N GLU A 76 -1.56 -7.12 -4.17
CA GLU A 76 -1.09 -7.92 -3.03
C GLU A 76 -2.23 -8.26 -2.07
N MET A 77 -3.12 -7.31 -1.75
CA MET A 77 -4.29 -7.61 -0.92
C MET A 77 -5.24 -8.60 -1.62
N LEU A 78 -5.43 -8.48 -2.93
CA LEU A 78 -6.22 -9.44 -3.69
C LEU A 78 -5.58 -10.83 -3.68
N ASP A 79 -4.28 -10.93 -3.90
CA ASP A 79 -3.57 -12.20 -3.92
C ASP A 79 -3.55 -12.88 -2.55
N PHE A 80 -3.40 -12.11 -1.47
CA PHE A 80 -3.46 -12.65 -0.13
C PHE A 80 -4.81 -13.29 0.18
N ASN A 81 -5.90 -12.70 -0.33
CA ASN A 81 -7.26 -13.10 0.01
C ASN A 81 -7.89 -14.07 -0.99
N PHE A 82 -7.55 -13.99 -2.28
CA PHE A 82 -8.25 -14.70 -3.35
C PHE A 82 -7.31 -15.57 -4.16
N ASP A 83 -7.80 -16.73 -4.62
CA ASP A 83 -7.09 -17.54 -5.60
C ASP A 83 -7.23 -16.92 -7.00
N LEU A 84 -6.27 -16.05 -7.34
CA LEU A 84 -6.31 -15.31 -8.60
C LEU A 84 -5.95 -16.17 -9.82
N GLY A 85 -5.36 -17.36 -9.64
CA GLY A 85 -4.93 -18.24 -10.74
C GLY A 85 -3.86 -17.64 -11.67
N VAL A 86 -3.10 -16.64 -11.21
CA VAL A 86 -2.06 -15.93 -11.99
C VAL A 86 -0.69 -16.18 -11.38
N ASP A 87 0.33 -16.35 -12.23
CA ASP A 87 1.72 -16.39 -11.78
C ASP A 87 2.20 -14.97 -11.43
N LEU A 88 2.19 -14.65 -10.14
CA LEU A 88 2.62 -13.37 -9.61
C LEU A 88 4.15 -13.26 -9.44
N ASP A 89 4.90 -14.33 -9.69
CA ASP A 89 6.36 -14.28 -9.78
C ASP A 89 6.84 -13.79 -11.14
N ASN A 90 5.99 -13.89 -12.17
CA ASN A 90 6.22 -13.29 -13.47
C ASN A 90 5.95 -11.77 -13.44
N ASP A 91 7.01 -10.95 -13.52
CA ASP A 91 6.93 -9.48 -13.47
C ASP A 91 6.00 -8.89 -14.54
N GLN A 92 5.95 -9.49 -15.73
CA GLN A 92 5.11 -9.02 -16.82
C GLN A 92 3.64 -9.34 -16.54
N GLN A 93 3.31 -10.57 -16.13
CA GLN A 93 1.94 -10.93 -15.76
C GLN A 93 1.46 -10.09 -14.57
N TYR A 94 2.30 -9.96 -13.54
CA TYR A 94 2.02 -9.14 -12.37
C TYR A 94 1.68 -7.69 -12.75
N TYR A 95 2.52 -7.06 -13.57
CA TYR A 95 2.31 -5.69 -14.03
C TYR A 95 1.01 -5.54 -14.85
N GLU A 96 0.80 -6.42 -15.83
CA GLU A 96 -0.35 -6.37 -16.73
C GLU A 96 -1.68 -6.66 -16.00
N TYR A 97 -1.66 -7.54 -15.00
CA TYR A 97 -2.81 -7.81 -14.14
C TYR A 97 -3.13 -6.59 -13.26
N ALA A 98 -2.14 -6.09 -12.52
CA ALA A 98 -2.30 -4.94 -11.62
C ALA A 98 -2.83 -3.72 -12.37
N ARG A 99 -2.27 -3.43 -13.56
CA ARG A 99 -2.68 -2.31 -14.40
C ARG A 99 -4.14 -2.42 -14.86
N ARG A 100 -4.60 -3.61 -15.24
CA ARG A 100 -6.00 -3.82 -15.66
C ARG A 100 -6.95 -3.68 -14.48
N ALA A 101 -6.61 -4.25 -13.33
CA ALA A 101 -7.40 -4.10 -12.11
C ALA A 101 -7.54 -2.62 -11.70
N ASP A 102 -6.44 -1.87 -11.65
CA ASP A 102 -6.48 -0.42 -11.32
C ASP A 102 -7.25 0.40 -12.35
N SER A 103 -7.10 0.10 -13.65
CA SER A 103 -7.87 0.80 -14.71
C SER A 103 -9.37 0.62 -14.52
N LYS A 104 -9.80 -0.61 -14.23
CA LYS A 104 -11.21 -0.92 -14.01
C LYS A 104 -11.78 -0.21 -12.78
N ILE A 105 -11.02 -0.15 -11.70
CA ILE A 105 -11.42 0.55 -10.48
C ILE A 105 -11.52 2.05 -10.72
N LYS A 106 -10.56 2.64 -11.45
CA LYS A 106 -10.62 4.05 -11.85
C LYS A 106 -11.86 4.35 -12.67
N ASP A 107 -12.23 3.48 -13.61
CA ASP A 107 -13.45 3.63 -14.41
C ASP A 107 -14.71 3.56 -13.52
N GLN A 108 -14.73 2.67 -12.54
CA GLN A 108 -15.84 2.56 -11.59
C GLN A 108 -16.02 3.82 -10.73
N ILE A 109 -14.91 4.38 -10.22
CA ILE A 109 -14.90 5.62 -9.44
C ILE A 109 -15.37 6.79 -10.30
N ARG A 110 -14.85 6.92 -11.53
CA ARG A 110 -15.22 8.01 -12.45
C ARG A 110 -16.72 7.99 -12.77
N ASN A 111 -17.29 6.81 -12.94
CA ASN A 111 -18.69 6.64 -13.31
C ASN A 111 -19.67 6.75 -12.11
N LYS A 112 -19.18 7.18 -10.92
CA LYS A 112 -19.97 7.35 -9.67
C LYS A 112 -20.86 6.15 -9.35
N THR A 113 -20.33 4.97 -9.59
CA THR A 113 -21.11 3.72 -9.58
C THR A 113 -21.38 3.17 -8.18
N HIS A 114 -21.43 4.02 -7.15
CA HIS A 114 -21.65 3.60 -5.76
C HIS A 114 -22.98 2.83 -5.57
N GLN A 115 -23.93 3.04 -6.47
CA GLN A 115 -25.19 2.27 -6.51
C GLN A 115 -25.01 0.80 -6.93
N ARG A 116 -23.83 0.42 -7.44
CA ARG A 116 -23.47 -0.91 -7.93
C ARG A 116 -22.38 -1.57 -7.07
N ASN A 117 -22.29 -1.22 -5.79
CA ASN A 117 -21.34 -1.85 -4.87
C ASN A 117 -21.55 -3.37 -4.76
N LYS A 118 -22.80 -3.84 -4.89
CA LYS A 118 -23.13 -5.27 -4.85
C LYS A 118 -22.84 -5.99 -6.17
N ASP A 119 -22.58 -5.27 -7.26
CA ASP A 119 -22.33 -5.89 -8.56
C ASP A 119 -21.00 -6.61 -8.55
N LYS A 120 -20.96 -7.74 -9.27
CA LYS A 120 -19.75 -8.55 -9.44
C LYS A 120 -18.62 -7.72 -10.06
N PHE A 121 -17.47 -7.72 -9.39
CA PHE A 121 -16.23 -7.22 -9.96
C PHE A 121 -15.58 -8.34 -10.80
N SER A 122 -15.75 -8.28 -12.12
CA SER A 122 -14.93 -9.12 -13.01
C SER A 122 -13.44 -8.79 -12.91
N LEU A 123 -12.64 -9.75 -12.46
CA LEU A 123 -11.19 -9.67 -12.52
C LEU A 123 -10.69 -9.72 -13.98
N PRO A 124 -9.45 -9.25 -14.24
CA PRO A 124 -8.81 -9.41 -15.55
C PRO A 124 -8.79 -10.87 -16.00
N ASP A 125 -9.09 -11.12 -17.28
CA ASP A 125 -9.04 -12.47 -17.87
C ASP A 125 -7.60 -12.99 -17.95
N ILE A 126 -7.34 -14.08 -17.22
CA ILE A 126 -6.05 -14.76 -17.12
C ILE A 126 -5.63 -15.33 -18.47
N SER A 127 -6.57 -15.89 -19.24
CA SER A 127 -6.27 -16.51 -20.54
C SER A 127 -5.72 -15.49 -21.54
N PHE A 128 -6.24 -14.26 -21.47
CA PHE A 128 -5.76 -13.15 -22.26
C PHE A 128 -4.37 -12.68 -21.80
N LEU A 129 -4.10 -12.66 -20.49
CA LEU A 129 -2.79 -12.29 -19.94
C LEU A 129 -1.70 -13.29 -20.33
N VAL A 130 -1.97 -14.59 -20.21
CA VAL A 130 -1.04 -15.65 -20.61
C VAL A 130 -0.69 -15.52 -22.10
N LYS A 131 -1.67 -15.21 -22.96
CA LYS A 131 -1.44 -14.96 -24.39
C LYS A 131 -0.56 -13.72 -24.64
N ILE A 132 -0.76 -12.65 -23.87
CA ILE A 132 0.09 -11.45 -23.97
C ILE A 132 1.53 -11.75 -23.56
N THR A 133 1.73 -12.55 -22.51
CA THR A 133 3.08 -12.87 -22.02
C THR A 133 3.78 -13.95 -22.82
N ALA A 134 3.04 -14.90 -23.41
CA ALA A 134 3.60 -15.95 -24.27
C ALA A 134 4.10 -15.39 -25.61
N ASN A 135 3.42 -14.37 -26.13
CA ASN A 135 3.87 -13.67 -27.33
C ASN A 135 4.77 -12.50 -26.93
N GLU A 136 6.01 -12.78 -26.49
CA GLU A 136 7.04 -11.77 -26.23
C GLU A 136 7.27 -10.93 -27.49
N HIS A 137 6.46 -9.90 -27.69
CA HIS A 137 6.67 -8.94 -28.76
C HIS A 137 7.81 -8.02 -28.31
N PRO A 138 8.95 -7.98 -29.03
CA PRO A 138 10.04 -7.07 -28.69
C PRO A 138 9.50 -5.64 -28.84
N GLY A 139 9.28 -4.96 -27.71
CA GLY A 139 8.79 -3.57 -27.69
C GLY A 139 7.82 -3.20 -26.57
N ARG A 140 7.21 -4.15 -25.85
CA ARG A 140 6.40 -3.80 -24.66
C ARG A 140 7.29 -3.60 -23.43
N TYR A 141 7.40 -2.36 -22.97
CA TYR A 141 8.05 -2.03 -21.71
C TYR A 141 7.18 -2.44 -20.52
N TYR A 142 7.76 -3.21 -19.60
CA TYR A 142 7.22 -3.46 -18.27
C TYR A 142 8.34 -3.26 -17.23
N PRO A 143 8.03 -2.73 -16.04
CA PRO A 143 9.03 -2.45 -15.04
C PRO A 143 9.36 -3.73 -14.24
N LYS A 144 10.64 -4.13 -14.22
CA LYS A 144 11.14 -5.33 -13.51
C LYS A 144 11.33 -5.05 -12.03
N ARG A 145 10.76 -5.92 -11.17
CA ARG A 145 10.89 -5.81 -9.72
C ARG A 145 12.35 -5.89 -9.29
N ASN A 146 12.79 -4.89 -8.54
CA ASN A 146 14.00 -4.97 -7.77
C ASN A 146 13.72 -5.67 -6.44
N LYS A 147 14.15 -6.94 -6.33
CA LYS A 147 14.00 -7.75 -5.12
C LYS A 147 15.07 -7.46 -4.05
N MET A 148 16.07 -6.62 -4.36
CA MET A 148 17.22 -6.33 -3.50
C MET A 148 17.18 -4.91 -2.90
N VAL A 149 16.10 -4.16 -3.12
CA VAL A 149 15.95 -2.81 -2.56
C VAL A 149 15.73 -2.88 -1.06
N ASP A 150 16.58 -2.20 -0.30
CA ASP A 150 16.47 -2.08 1.14
C ASP A 150 15.49 -0.96 1.48
N THR A 151 14.25 -1.34 1.81
CA THR A 151 13.20 -0.38 2.19
C THR A 151 13.36 0.12 3.62
N SER A 152 14.16 -0.54 4.45
CA SER A 152 14.28 -0.23 5.88
C SER A 152 14.84 1.19 6.11
N VAL A 153 15.70 1.65 5.19
CA VAL A 153 16.30 3.00 5.22
C VAL A 153 15.28 4.13 5.09
N LEU A 154 14.05 3.84 4.65
CA LEU A 154 12.97 4.81 4.49
C LEU A 154 11.87 4.68 5.55
N THR A 155 11.98 3.68 6.44
CA THR A 155 10.96 3.37 7.45
C THR A 155 11.51 3.42 8.89
N ASP A 156 12.84 3.37 9.08
CA ASP A 156 13.49 3.32 10.40
C ASP A 156 13.86 4.73 10.93
N GLY A 157 12.90 5.64 10.94
CA GLY A 157 13.07 7.01 11.44
C GLY A 157 13.28 7.15 12.96
N SER A 158 13.55 6.08 13.72
CA SER A 158 13.60 6.19 15.19
C SER A 158 14.55 5.26 15.98
N ARG A 159 15.58 4.64 15.38
CA ARG A 159 16.55 3.84 16.16
C ARG A 159 17.95 4.43 16.26
N LYS A 160 18.08 5.70 16.61
CA LYS A 160 19.34 6.25 17.18
C LYS A 160 19.10 7.33 18.22
N THR A 161 18.67 6.95 19.43
CA THR A 161 19.23 7.35 20.76
C THR A 161 18.25 6.95 21.88
N ALA A 162 18.80 6.38 22.95
CA ALA A 162 18.07 5.85 24.09
C ALA A 162 17.42 6.93 24.96
N GLU A 163 16.16 6.73 25.39
CA GLU A 163 15.74 6.58 26.80
C GLU A 163 14.20 6.47 26.93
N PRO A 164 13.67 5.77 27.95
CA PRO A 164 12.25 5.47 28.08
C PRO A 164 11.50 6.60 28.78
N GLN A 165 10.47 7.16 28.14
CA GLN A 165 9.50 8.02 28.81
C GLN A 165 8.12 7.36 28.86
N LYS A 166 7.65 7.28 30.11
CA LYS A 166 6.40 6.72 30.61
C LYS A 166 5.37 7.85 30.63
N THR A 167 4.33 7.79 29.80
CA THR A 167 3.16 8.67 29.98
C THR A 167 1.87 7.96 29.54
N GLU A 168 1.13 7.57 30.58
CA GLU A 168 -0.33 7.64 30.78
C GLU A 168 -1.29 7.36 29.62
N ILE A 169 -2.00 6.25 29.79
CA ILE A 169 -3.10 5.77 28.97
C ILE A 169 -4.35 6.57 29.35
N SER A 170 -4.85 7.40 28.44
CA SER A 170 -6.23 7.88 28.51
C SER A 170 -7.11 6.85 27.80
N GLU A 171 -7.77 6.03 28.62
CA GLU A 171 -8.76 5.04 28.20
C GLU A 171 -9.99 5.74 27.61
N ASP A 172 -10.21 5.59 26.31
CA ASP A 172 -11.58 5.58 25.80
C ASP A 172 -11.68 4.68 24.56
N THR A 173 -11.75 3.36 24.79
CA THR A 173 -12.33 2.43 23.81
C THR A 173 -12.89 1.20 24.52
N SER A 174 -14.20 1.06 24.57
CA SER A 174 -14.89 -0.11 25.11
C SER A 174 -14.57 -1.37 24.30
N MET A 175 -14.01 -2.38 24.95
CA MET A 175 -13.58 -3.66 24.38
C MET A 175 -14.72 -4.70 24.36
N VAL A 176 -14.84 -5.50 23.29
CA VAL A 176 -15.56 -6.78 23.31
C VAL A 176 -14.61 -7.89 22.87
N LYS A 177 -14.38 -8.89 23.72
CA LYS A 177 -13.51 -10.04 23.46
C LYS A 177 -14.32 -11.19 22.83
N ILE A 178 -13.87 -11.68 21.67
CA ILE A 178 -14.21 -13.02 21.15
C ILE A 178 -12.88 -13.64 20.64
N PRO A 179 -12.67 -14.98 20.75
CA PRO A 179 -11.37 -15.61 20.43
C PRO A 179 -11.06 -15.52 18.94
N GLY A 180 -9.87 -15.03 18.56
CA GLY A 180 -9.34 -15.17 17.19
C GLY A 180 -8.90 -13.91 16.44
N GLY A 181 -8.90 -12.70 17.02
CA GLY A 181 -8.32 -11.54 16.34
C GLY A 181 -8.65 -10.19 16.98
N LEU A 182 -7.68 -9.28 16.96
CA LEU A 182 -7.76 -7.93 17.51
C LEU A 182 -8.49 -7.02 16.51
N ARG A 183 -9.73 -6.58 16.81
CA ARG A 183 -10.45 -5.58 16.00
C ARG A 183 -10.19 -4.16 16.54
N VAL A 184 -9.56 -3.32 15.72
CA VAL A 184 -9.49 -1.87 15.94
C VAL A 184 -10.80 -1.23 15.48
N LYS A 185 -11.40 -0.38 16.31
CA LYS A 185 -12.70 0.26 16.03
C LYS A 185 -12.48 1.69 15.52
N ALA A 186 -12.31 1.88 14.21
CA ALA A 186 -12.61 3.13 13.49
C ALA A 186 -12.47 2.91 11.96
N ARG A 187 -13.58 3.08 11.23
CA ARG A 187 -13.91 2.59 9.86
C ARG A 187 -14.33 1.12 9.84
N SER A 188 -15.62 0.90 9.61
CA SER A 188 -16.17 -0.42 9.28
C SER A 188 -16.03 -0.62 7.78
N TYR A 189 -15.55 -1.80 7.37
CA TYR A 189 -15.47 -2.22 5.98
C TYR A 189 -16.44 -3.38 5.78
N PRO A 190 -17.77 -3.12 5.81
CA PRO A 190 -18.78 -4.17 5.81
C PRO A 190 -18.69 -5.11 4.61
N TYR A 191 -18.37 -4.64 3.40
CA TYR A 191 -18.26 -5.55 2.25
C TYR A 191 -17.06 -6.50 2.38
N CYS A 192 -15.91 -6.01 2.87
CA CYS A 192 -14.74 -6.83 3.15
C CYS A 192 -15.03 -7.80 4.30
N GLU A 193 -15.68 -7.34 5.37
CA GLU A 193 -16.04 -8.18 6.52
C GLU A 193 -17.03 -9.29 6.13
N ASP A 194 -18.08 -8.96 5.38
CA ASP A 194 -19.10 -9.91 4.93
C ASP A 194 -18.52 -10.99 4.01
N LEU A 195 -17.50 -10.64 3.22
CA LEU A 195 -16.82 -11.58 2.32
C LEU A 195 -15.67 -12.34 3.00
N GLY A 196 -15.26 -11.96 4.21
CA GLY A 196 -14.12 -12.56 4.92
C GLY A 196 -12.75 -12.09 4.43
N VAL A 197 -12.67 -10.90 3.83
CA VAL A 197 -11.42 -10.30 3.35
C VAL A 197 -10.61 -9.73 4.50
N SER A 198 -9.35 -10.16 4.58
CA SER A 198 -8.34 -9.63 5.50
C SER A 198 -7.65 -8.40 4.91
N LEU A 199 -7.74 -7.27 5.63
CA LEU A 199 -7.12 -6.00 5.25
C LEU A 199 -5.65 -5.89 5.69
N PHE A 200 -5.24 -6.70 6.67
CA PHE A 200 -3.86 -6.80 7.13
C PHE A 200 -3.20 -8.00 6.48
N VAL A 201 -2.18 -7.74 5.67
CA VAL A 201 -1.40 -8.76 4.97
C VAL A 201 -0.11 -8.94 5.75
N ARG A 202 -0.11 -9.89 6.68
CA ARG A 202 1.11 -10.38 7.34
C ARG A 202 1.51 -11.69 6.68
N PRO A 203 2.77 -11.84 6.25
CA PRO A 203 3.24 -13.08 5.63
C PRO A 203 3.03 -14.32 6.52
N GLU A 204 3.16 -14.15 7.84
CA GLU A 204 2.93 -15.18 8.86
C GLU A 204 1.46 -15.64 8.94
N ASP A 205 0.53 -14.78 8.51
CA ASP A 205 -0.92 -15.00 8.59
C ASP A 205 -1.52 -15.38 7.23
N ALA A 206 -0.69 -15.81 6.27
CA ALA A 206 -1.17 -16.22 4.94
C ALA A 206 -2.28 -17.27 5.07
N PRO A 207 -3.50 -17.01 4.53
CA PRO A 207 -4.59 -17.96 4.62
C PRO A 207 -4.18 -19.28 3.96
N LYS A 208 -4.41 -20.39 4.65
CA LYS A 208 -4.18 -21.73 4.09
C LYS A 208 -5.10 -21.98 2.90
N ASP A 209 -6.32 -21.46 2.98
CA ASP A 209 -7.34 -21.54 1.93
C ASP A 209 -7.69 -20.11 1.47
N LYS A 210 -7.31 -19.78 0.23
CA LYS A 210 -7.69 -18.51 -0.40
C LYS A 210 -9.14 -18.55 -0.88
N LEU A 211 -9.82 -17.41 -0.90
CA LEU A 211 -11.21 -17.27 -1.34
C LEU A 211 -11.33 -17.45 -2.86
N ASP A 212 -12.47 -17.98 -3.32
CA ASP A 212 -12.83 -17.91 -4.73
C ASP A 212 -13.02 -16.42 -5.11
N PRO A 213 -12.41 -15.93 -6.21
CA PRO A 213 -12.64 -14.57 -6.70
C PRO A 213 -14.06 -14.32 -7.26
N ASN A 214 -14.85 -15.36 -7.56
CA ASN A 214 -16.21 -15.20 -8.10
C ASN A 214 -17.15 -14.28 -7.31
N PRO A 215 -17.22 -14.37 -5.96
CA PRO A 215 -18.01 -13.47 -5.13
C PRO A 215 -17.42 -12.05 -4.97
N LEU A 216 -16.26 -11.73 -5.57
CA LEU A 216 -15.68 -10.39 -5.46
C LEU A 216 -16.62 -9.33 -6.06
N THR A 217 -16.93 -8.31 -5.26
CA THR A 217 -17.84 -7.21 -5.65
C THR A 217 -17.11 -5.88 -5.75
N ASN A 218 -17.75 -4.90 -6.40
CA ASN A 218 -17.22 -3.54 -6.47
C ASN A 218 -17.09 -2.90 -5.07
N GLY A 219 -17.99 -3.22 -4.14
CA GLY A 219 -17.97 -2.74 -2.77
C GLY A 219 -16.69 -3.13 -2.04
N VAL A 220 -16.29 -4.40 -2.15
CA VAL A 220 -15.02 -4.92 -1.61
C VAL A 220 -13.83 -4.16 -2.20
N MET A 221 -13.80 -3.95 -3.52
CA MET A 221 -12.72 -3.22 -4.18
C MET A 221 -12.61 -1.76 -3.74
N LEU A 222 -13.75 -1.10 -3.53
CA LEU A 222 -13.79 0.28 -3.04
C LEU A 222 -13.35 0.37 -1.58
N GLU A 223 -13.70 -0.60 -0.74
CA GLU A 223 -13.27 -0.66 0.65
C GLU A 223 -11.78 -0.93 0.79
N LEU A 224 -11.22 -1.86 0.00
CA LEU A 224 -9.78 -2.07 -0.09
C LEU A 224 -9.04 -0.77 -0.49
N LEU A 225 -9.60 -0.03 -1.43
CA LEU A 225 -9.06 1.26 -1.83
C LEU A 225 -9.18 2.33 -0.73
N ASP A 226 -10.31 2.39 -0.03
CA ASP A 226 -10.50 3.33 1.08
C ASP A 226 -9.55 3.04 2.22
N PHE A 227 -9.36 1.75 2.56
CA PHE A 227 -8.39 1.30 3.55
C PHE A 227 -6.99 1.80 3.22
N PHE A 228 -6.53 1.62 1.98
CA PHE A 228 -5.26 2.19 1.54
C PHE A 228 -5.23 3.73 1.65
N ALA A 229 -6.30 4.41 1.26
CA ALA A 229 -6.37 5.87 1.24
C ALA A 229 -6.58 6.52 2.62
N SER A 230 -6.95 5.74 3.64
CA SER A 230 -7.27 6.22 4.99
C SER A 230 -6.07 6.90 5.66
N SER A 231 -4.87 6.32 5.55
CA SER A 231 -3.63 6.82 6.14
C SER A 231 -3.13 8.16 5.56
N LEU A 232 -3.52 8.54 4.32
CA LEU A 232 -3.16 9.84 3.74
C LEU A 232 -3.98 11.02 4.29
N ARG A 233 -5.16 10.75 4.85
CA ARG A 233 -6.10 11.81 5.25
C ARG A 233 -5.82 12.35 6.65
N ASN A 234 -5.27 11.54 7.54
CA ASN A 234 -4.97 11.95 8.91
C ASN A 234 -3.81 12.98 8.97
N ALA A 235 -2.86 12.92 8.02
CA ALA A 235 -1.78 13.92 7.91
C ALA A 235 -2.27 15.34 7.51
N LYS A 236 -3.51 15.49 7.02
CA LYS A 236 -4.10 16.80 6.73
C LYS A 236 -4.86 17.40 7.91
N GLN A 237 -5.28 16.58 8.87
CA GLN A 237 -6.22 17.01 9.91
C GLN A 237 -5.54 17.64 11.14
N ASP A 238 -4.27 17.31 11.37
CA ASP A 238 -3.44 17.94 12.41
C ASP A 238 -2.85 19.30 11.99
N SER A 239 -2.81 19.61 10.69
CA SER A 239 -2.43 20.95 10.21
C SER A 239 -3.55 21.99 10.36
N SER A 240 -4.80 21.57 10.57
CA SER A 240 -5.97 22.45 10.68
C SER A 240 -6.41 22.75 12.12
N ARG A 241 -5.58 22.39 13.12
CA ARG A 241 -5.83 22.64 14.55
C ARG A 241 -4.86 23.65 15.18
N LEU A 242 -4.08 24.36 14.36
CA LEU A 242 -3.11 25.36 14.79
C LEU A 242 -3.42 26.79 14.28
N ASP A 243 -4.61 27.03 13.74
CA ASP A 243 -5.12 28.37 13.44
C ASP A 243 -6.26 28.75 14.41
#